data_AF-A0A1X1W9Q6-F1
#
_entry.id   AF-A0A1X1W9Q6-F1
#
_cell.length_a   1.000
_cell.length_b   1.000
_cell.length_c   1.000
_cell.angle_alpha   90.00
_cell.angle_beta   90.00
_cell.angle_gamma   90.00
#
_symmetry.space_group_name_H-M   'P 1'
#
loop_
_entity.id
_entity.type
_entity.pdbx_description
1 polymer ?
#
loop_
_entity_poly.entity_id
_entity_poly.type
_entity_poly.pdbx_seq_one_letter_code
_entity_poly.pdbx_strand_id
1 'polypeptide(L)'
;MPTQTPPKLVTELTGFQSPSGNVGCYIDPTTVRCDIAERDWPLPPRPADCYSEIDFGQGLILSDGQARFVCAGDTALGYGEALAYGDAIASGSIQCDSAESGITCRDNATGHGFAISRQAYQIF
;
A
#
# COMPACT_ATOMS: atom_id res chain seq x y z
N MET A 1 10.14 13.66 22.05
CA MET A 1 9.33 13.71 20.81
C MET A 1 9.85 12.58 19.94
N PRO A 2 9.04 11.63 19.45
CA PRO A 2 9.57 10.56 18.61
C PRO A 2 10.16 11.22 17.36
N THR A 3 11.43 10.97 17.12
CA THR A 3 12.19 11.41 15.96
C THR A 3 11.56 10.76 14.74
N GLN A 4 10.76 11.51 13.97
CA GLN A 4 10.26 11.02 12.68
C GLN A 4 11.44 11.06 11.71
N THR A 5 11.89 9.89 11.25
CA THR A 5 12.84 9.80 10.13
C THR A 5 12.18 10.48 8.92
N PRO A 6 12.87 11.41 8.22
CA PRO A 6 12.31 11.98 7.01
C PRO A 6 12.09 10.87 5.96
N PRO A 7 11.03 10.97 5.14
CA PRO A 7 10.74 9.93 4.15
C PRO A 7 11.85 9.85 3.10
N LYS A 8 12.18 8.62 2.70
CA LYS A 8 13.01 8.35 1.52
C LYS A 8 12.27 8.84 0.28
N LEU A 9 12.83 9.83 -0.41
CA LEU A 9 12.23 10.38 -1.63
C LEU A 9 12.63 9.56 -2.87
N VAL A 10 11.66 9.21 -3.70
CA VAL A 10 11.85 8.51 -4.98
C VAL A 10 11.04 9.16 -6.08
N THR A 11 11.52 9.11 -7.32
CA THR A 11 10.86 9.74 -8.49
C THR A 11 10.44 8.73 -9.57
N GLU A 12 10.98 7.52 -9.50
CA GLU A 12 10.69 6.42 -10.42
C GLU A 12 9.87 5.35 -9.70
N LEU A 13 9.25 4.45 -10.45
CA LEU A 13 8.60 3.25 -9.91
C LEU A 13 9.56 2.51 -8.98
N THR A 14 9.24 2.49 -7.69
CA THR A 14 10.10 1.90 -6.67
C THR A 14 9.32 0.90 -5.84
N GLY A 15 9.86 -0.31 -5.74
CA GLY A 15 9.35 -1.34 -4.85
C GLY A 15 9.79 -1.15 -3.40
N PHE A 16 8.93 -1.52 -2.47
CA PHE A 16 9.29 -1.69 -1.07
C PHE A 16 8.33 -2.68 -0.41
N GLN A 17 8.74 -3.26 0.71
CA GLN A 17 7.91 -4.20 1.46
C GLN A 17 8.00 -3.94 2.97
N SER A 18 7.00 -4.44 3.71
CA SER A 18 7.06 -4.43 5.17
C SER A 18 8.26 -5.27 5.65
N PRO A 19 8.83 -4.98 6.84
CA PRO A 19 9.91 -5.78 7.40
C PRO A 19 9.54 -7.25 7.61
N SER A 20 8.26 -7.53 7.86
CA SER A 20 7.72 -8.90 7.95
C SER A 20 7.62 -9.61 6.59
N GLY A 21 7.70 -8.88 5.48
CA GLY A 21 7.44 -9.39 4.13
C GLY A 21 5.98 -9.68 3.82
N ASN A 22 5.05 -9.46 4.76
CA ASN A 22 3.64 -9.75 4.56
C ASN A 22 2.95 -8.77 3.61
N VAL A 23 3.43 -7.53 3.53
CA VAL A 23 2.91 -6.50 2.64
C VAL A 23 4.01 -6.10 1.66
N GLY A 24 3.74 -6.16 0.37
CA GLY A 24 4.63 -5.73 -0.70
C GLY A 24 3.97 -4.63 -1.52
N CYS A 25 4.73 -3.60 -1.85
CA CYS A 25 4.22 -2.38 -2.48
C CYS A 25 5.12 -1.90 -3.60
N TYR A 26 4.55 -1.08 -4.47
CA TYR A 26 5.31 -0.20 -5.35
C TYR A 26 4.70 1.20 -5.32
N ILE A 27 5.55 2.22 -5.44
CA ILE A 27 5.18 3.63 -5.44
C ILE A 27 5.82 4.35 -6.63
N ASP A 28 5.05 5.24 -7.25
CA ASP A 28 5.50 6.25 -8.21
C ASP A 28 4.85 7.61 -7.84
N PRO A 29 5.16 8.72 -8.56
CA PRO A 29 4.66 10.05 -8.17
C PRO A 29 3.13 10.22 -8.16
N THR A 30 2.39 9.28 -8.75
CA THR A 30 0.93 9.36 -8.97
C THR A 30 0.16 8.19 -8.38
N THR A 31 0.83 7.08 -8.12
CA THR A 31 0.21 5.82 -7.72
C THR A 31 1.02 5.11 -6.63
N VAL A 32 0.31 4.49 -5.70
CA VAL A 32 0.87 3.42 -4.87
C VAL A 32 -0.08 2.26 -4.82
N ARG A 33 0.45 1.04 -4.98
CA ARG A 33 -0.27 -0.21 -4.73
C ARG A 33 0.48 -1.01 -3.69
N CYS A 34 -0.26 -1.61 -2.77
CA CYS A 34 0.23 -2.57 -1.81
C CYS A 34 -0.63 -3.83 -1.85
N ASP A 35 0.01 -4.98 -1.93
CA ASP A 35 -0.61 -6.29 -1.82
C ASP A 35 -0.20 -6.97 -0.51
N ILE A 36 -1.07 -7.83 0.02
CA ILE A 36 -0.89 -8.56 1.27
C ILE A 36 -0.93 -10.07 1.03
N ALA A 37 0.01 -10.81 1.63
CA ALA A 37 0.08 -12.26 1.52
C ALA A 37 -0.89 -12.96 2.49
N GLU A 38 -0.85 -12.58 3.76
CA GLU A 38 -1.69 -13.13 4.83
C GLU A 38 -2.56 -12.07 5.49
N ARG A 39 -3.85 -12.37 5.66
CA ARG A 39 -4.84 -11.49 6.28
C ARG A 39 -5.90 -12.26 7.04
N ASP A 40 -6.42 -11.65 8.10
CA ASP A 40 -7.44 -12.21 8.98
C ASP A 40 -8.83 -11.54 8.79
N TRP A 41 -8.94 -10.59 7.86
CA TRP A 41 -10.18 -9.84 7.58
C TRP A 41 -10.93 -10.37 6.35
N PRO A 42 -12.28 -10.32 6.34
CA PRO A 42 -13.08 -10.75 5.20
C PRO A 42 -12.93 -9.76 4.03
N LEU A 43 -13.11 -10.27 2.80
CA LEU A 43 -13.20 -9.40 1.63
C LEU A 43 -14.53 -8.65 1.59
N PRO A 44 -14.53 -7.39 1.14
CA PRO A 44 -15.78 -6.78 0.71
C PRO A 44 -16.38 -7.55 -0.49
N PRO A 45 -17.66 -7.33 -0.81
CA PRO A 45 -18.25 -7.87 -2.03
C PRO A 45 -17.42 -7.52 -3.26
N ARG A 46 -17.20 -8.52 -4.12
CA ARG A 46 -16.48 -8.31 -5.37
C ARG A 46 -17.23 -7.30 -6.25
N PRO A 47 -16.56 -6.25 -6.75
CA PRO A 47 -17.14 -5.31 -7.70
C PRO A 47 -17.57 -6.01 -9.00
N ALA A 48 -18.68 -5.57 -9.60
CA ALA A 48 -19.21 -6.18 -10.83
C ALA A 48 -18.28 -6.00 -12.06
N ASP A 49 -17.44 -4.96 -12.03
CA ASP A 49 -16.41 -4.64 -13.01
C ASP A 49 -15.11 -5.46 -12.82
N CYS A 50 -15.00 -6.24 -11.75
CA CYS A 50 -13.89 -7.17 -11.54
C CYS A 50 -14.25 -8.58 -12.04
N TYR A 51 -13.86 -8.90 -13.28
CA TYR A 51 -14.11 -10.19 -13.92
C TYR A 51 -13.72 -11.38 -13.04
N SER A 52 -14.52 -12.45 -13.08
CA SER A 52 -14.39 -13.63 -12.22
C SER A 52 -13.05 -14.33 -12.30
N GLU A 53 -12.37 -14.23 -13.44
CA GLU A 53 -11.08 -14.86 -13.72
C GLU A 53 -9.89 -14.08 -13.12
N ILE A 54 -10.13 -12.88 -12.55
CA ILE A 54 -9.11 -12.03 -11.97
C ILE A 54 -9.18 -12.09 -10.44
N ASP A 55 -8.02 -12.13 -9.77
CA ASP A 55 -7.96 -12.10 -8.31
C ASP A 55 -8.41 -10.74 -7.76
N PHE A 56 -9.09 -10.77 -6.60
CA PHE A 56 -9.66 -9.59 -5.97
C PHE A 56 -9.32 -9.53 -4.49
N GLY A 57 -8.95 -8.33 -4.05
CA GLY A 57 -8.98 -7.98 -2.63
C GLY A 57 -7.75 -8.37 -1.81
N GLN A 58 -6.71 -8.85 -2.47
CA GLN A 58 -5.37 -9.00 -1.88
C GLN A 58 -4.55 -7.72 -1.96
N GLY A 59 -5.07 -6.65 -2.57
CA GLY A 59 -4.35 -5.40 -2.74
C GLY A 59 -5.22 -4.15 -2.61
N LEU A 60 -4.60 -3.07 -2.18
CA LEU A 60 -5.14 -1.72 -2.18
C LEU A 60 -4.28 -0.82 -3.06
N ILE A 61 -4.93 0.03 -3.83
CA ILE A 61 -4.30 1.02 -4.70
C ILE A 61 -4.83 2.39 -4.36
N LEU A 62 -3.93 3.36 -4.26
CA LEU A 62 -4.21 4.78 -4.24
C LEU A 62 -3.73 5.35 -5.57
N SER A 63 -4.66 5.78 -6.40
CA SER A 63 -4.42 6.45 -7.68
C SER A 63 -5.48 7.53 -7.89
N ASP A 64 -5.16 8.58 -8.63
CA ASP A 64 -6.11 9.69 -8.91
C ASP A 64 -6.75 10.28 -7.63
N GLY A 65 -5.98 10.27 -6.54
CA GLY A 65 -6.42 10.75 -5.22
C GLY A 65 -7.49 9.89 -4.56
N GLN A 66 -7.69 8.62 -4.95
CA GLN A 66 -8.67 7.72 -4.32
C GLN A 66 -8.07 6.35 -4.04
N ALA A 67 -8.34 5.83 -2.84
CA ALA A 67 -7.94 4.49 -2.45
C ALA A 67 -9.07 3.47 -2.66
N ARG A 68 -8.74 2.30 -3.23
CA ARG A 68 -9.70 1.23 -3.53
C ARG A 68 -9.03 -0.14 -3.55
N PHE A 69 -9.83 -1.19 -3.50
CA PHE A 69 -9.35 -2.55 -3.74
C PHE A 69 -8.89 -2.76 -5.18
N VAL A 70 -7.82 -3.54 -5.30
CA VAL A 70 -7.27 -3.98 -6.56
C VAL A 70 -8.04 -5.19 -7.07
N CYS A 71 -8.33 -5.15 -8.37
CA CYS A 71 -8.70 -6.30 -9.18
C CYS A 71 -7.56 -6.52 -10.17
N ALA A 72 -6.71 -7.51 -9.92
CA ALA A 72 -5.54 -7.76 -10.77
C ALA A 72 -5.08 -9.23 -10.69
N GLY A 73 -4.46 -9.72 -11.77
CA GLY A 73 -3.88 -11.07 -11.84
C GLY A 73 -2.38 -11.12 -11.59
N ASP A 74 -1.77 -9.98 -11.24
CA ASP A 74 -0.37 -9.83 -10.84
C ASP A 74 -0.26 -9.51 -9.35
N THR A 75 0.97 -9.41 -8.83
CA THR A 75 1.20 -9.05 -7.41
C THR A 75 2.39 -8.13 -7.22
N ALA A 76 2.28 -7.24 -6.22
CA ALA A 76 3.35 -6.39 -5.70
C ALA A 76 4.18 -7.09 -4.59
N LEU A 77 3.85 -8.32 -4.20
CA LEU A 77 4.59 -9.08 -3.19
C LEU A 77 6.01 -9.43 -3.66
N GLY A 78 6.97 -9.38 -2.74
CA GLY A 78 8.38 -9.73 -2.99
C GLY A 78 9.13 -8.70 -3.86
N TYR A 79 8.55 -7.52 -4.06
CA TYR A 79 9.13 -6.45 -4.86
C TYR A 79 9.81 -5.40 -3.96
N GLY A 80 11.09 -5.15 -4.19
CA GLY A 80 11.87 -4.12 -3.50
C GLY A 80 12.41 -4.51 -2.12
N GLU A 81 13.06 -3.56 -1.46
CA GLU A 81 13.70 -3.77 -0.15
C GLU A 81 12.72 -3.54 1.00
N ALA A 82 13.03 -4.10 2.17
CA ALA A 82 12.26 -3.87 3.38
C ALA A 82 12.38 -2.41 3.85
N LEU A 83 11.24 -1.74 4.02
CA LEU A 83 11.14 -0.42 4.66
C LEU A 83 11.04 -0.61 6.16
N ALA A 84 12.09 -0.27 6.91
CA ALA A 84 12.16 -0.51 8.35
C ALA A 84 11.00 0.15 9.11
N TYR A 85 10.61 -0.43 10.25
CA TYR A 85 9.57 0.17 11.09
C TYR A 85 10.02 1.55 11.59
N GLY A 86 9.12 2.53 11.48
CA GLY A 86 9.40 3.93 11.79
C GLY A 86 9.94 4.74 10.61
N ASP A 87 10.27 4.09 9.48
CA ASP A 87 10.68 4.76 8.26
C ASP A 87 9.50 4.97 7.31
N ALA A 88 9.69 5.94 6.41
CA ALA A 88 8.72 6.29 5.39
C ALA A 88 9.40 6.38 4.01
N ILE A 89 8.61 6.20 2.96
CA ILE A 89 8.98 6.42 1.56
C ILE A 89 7.95 7.37 0.93
N ALA A 90 8.39 8.29 0.08
CA ALA A 90 7.48 9.22 -0.59
C ALA A 90 7.87 9.46 -2.04
N SER A 91 6.86 9.67 -2.88
CA SER A 91 6.98 10.03 -4.29
C SER A 91 5.86 10.99 -4.68
N GLY A 92 6.20 12.13 -5.28
CA GLY A 92 5.22 13.17 -5.56
C GLY A 92 4.52 13.64 -4.28
N SER A 93 3.19 13.58 -4.26
CA SER A 93 2.38 13.88 -3.06
C SER A 93 2.11 12.66 -2.17
N ILE A 94 2.45 11.46 -2.63
CA ILE A 94 2.15 10.20 -1.95
C ILE A 94 3.28 9.86 -0.97
N GLN A 95 2.92 9.51 0.26
CA GLN A 95 3.81 9.00 1.27
C GLN A 95 3.28 7.68 1.82
N CYS A 96 4.18 6.74 2.08
CA CYS A 96 3.89 5.51 2.79
C CYS A 96 4.79 5.34 4.00
N ASP A 97 4.18 5.05 5.14
CA ASP A 97 4.83 4.84 6.43
C ASP A 97 4.79 3.36 6.80
N SER A 98 5.93 2.84 7.27
CA SER A 98 6.04 1.48 7.78
C SER A 98 5.98 1.47 9.30
N ALA A 99 5.02 0.74 9.86
CA ALA A 99 4.85 0.57 11.29
C ALA A 99 4.59 -0.91 11.64
N GLU A 100 4.79 -1.26 12.91
CA GLU A 100 4.43 -2.61 13.40
C GLU A 100 2.93 -2.93 13.20
N SER A 101 2.10 -1.89 13.17
CA SER A 101 0.67 -1.99 12.89
C SER A 101 0.31 -2.21 11.42
N GLY A 102 1.27 -2.06 10.48
CA GLY A 102 1.06 -2.21 9.04
C GLY A 102 1.70 -1.11 8.20
N ILE A 103 1.38 -1.11 6.91
CA ILE A 103 1.75 -0.04 5.97
C ILE A 103 0.59 0.94 5.87
N THR A 104 0.89 2.23 5.97
CA THR A 104 -0.09 3.31 5.73
C THR A 104 0.38 4.16 4.59
N CYS A 105 -0.41 4.30 3.54
CA CYS A 105 -0.14 5.16 2.39
C CYS A 105 -1.17 6.28 2.31
N ARG A 106 -0.72 7.49 1.99
CA ARG A 106 -1.56 8.70 1.93
C ARG A 106 -1.08 9.61 0.82
N ASP A 107 -2.02 10.20 0.11
CA ASP A 107 -1.79 11.36 -0.74
C ASP A 107 -1.94 12.62 0.11
N ASN A 108 -0.83 13.32 0.34
CA ASN A 108 -0.81 14.54 1.15
C ASN A 108 -1.53 15.72 0.48
N ALA A 109 -1.82 15.65 -0.82
CA ALA A 109 -2.58 16.68 -1.52
C ALA A 109 -4.09 16.55 -1.28
N THR A 110 -4.62 15.33 -1.25
CA THR A 110 -6.07 15.06 -1.09
C THR A 110 -6.46 14.63 0.32
N GLY A 111 -5.51 14.10 1.11
CA GLY A 111 -5.74 13.51 2.42
C GLY A 111 -6.19 12.04 2.38
N HIS A 112 -6.56 11.54 1.20
CA HIS A 112 -7.04 10.18 1.01
C HIS A 112 -5.89 9.17 1.03
N GLY A 113 -6.23 7.92 1.31
CA GLY A 113 -5.27 6.83 1.35
C GLY A 113 -5.81 5.57 1.98
N PHE A 114 -4.89 4.71 2.40
CA PHE A 114 -5.23 3.46 3.04
C PHE A 114 -4.20 3.03 4.07
N ALA A 115 -4.64 2.20 5.01
CA ALA A 115 -3.77 1.41 5.86
C ALA A 115 -4.05 -0.08 5.61
N ILE A 116 -3.00 -0.90 5.59
CA ILE A 116 -3.11 -2.34 5.36
C ILE A 116 -2.17 -3.11 6.28
N SER A 117 -2.73 -4.13 6.93
CA SER A 117 -2.02 -5.06 7.79
C SER A 117 -2.71 -6.41 7.78
N ARG A 118 -2.09 -7.40 8.45
CA ARG A 118 -2.69 -8.73 8.59
C ARG A 118 -4.05 -8.64 9.30
N GLN A 119 -4.16 -7.80 10.32
CA GLN A 119 -5.32 -7.74 11.20
C GLN A 119 -6.44 -6.86 10.65
N ALA A 120 -6.12 -5.82 9.88
CA ALA A 120 -7.12 -4.89 9.36
C ALA A 120 -6.68 -4.19 8.08
N TYR A 121 -7.67 -3.61 7.39
CA TYR A 121 -7.45 -2.57 6.41
C TYR A 121 -8.35 -1.37 6.71
N GLN A 122 -7.95 -0.19 6.23
CA GLN A 122 -8.77 1.01 6.27
C GLN A 122 -8.53 1.81 4.99
N ILE A 123 -9.60 2.38 4.43
CA ILE A 123 -9.56 3.38 3.37
C ILE A 123 -10.10 4.68 3.98
N PHE A 124 -9.46 5.81 3.68
CA PHE A 124 -9.83 7.14 4.18
C PHE A 124 -9.59 8.22 3.14
#